data_AF-A0A535B0A8-F1
#
_entry.id   AF-A0A535B0A8-F1
#
_cell.length_a   1.000
_cell.length_b   1.000
_cell.length_c   1.000
_cell.angle_alpha   90.00
_cell.angle_beta   90.00
_cell.angle_gamma   90.00
#
_symmetry.space_group_name_H-M   'P 1'
#
loop_
_entity.id
_entity.type
_entity.pdbx_description
1 polymer ?
#
loop_
_entity_poly.entity_id
_entity_poly.type
_entity_poly.pdbx_seq_one_letter_code
_entity_poly.pdbx_strand_id
1 'polypeptide(L)'
;MRIAMISPEITPFAKTGGLADVAGTLSLALERRGHELCLIMPAYLCALQGGFKLEETAIKLTVPLSDRPAEGSVLRTTIGKNISVYFVRDHGHGYFDRDALYGTSHGDYPDNAERYVFFSRAALEVLRQQPVDIIHCHDWHSGLSIVFLKTQGDRYPELISAKTVFTVHNLGFQGIFGEPAWSLLNLDKSYFTPQYLEFYGNINFLKGGLVFADKITTVSPSYAQEIMAMEQGFGLEGVLRERARDVLGILNGVDYHQWSPETDPFIAKQYGENNLTGKRICKKSLQRSLGLPGKSDALLGMICRLTSQRTDGAESPNGSFGHRRIALRAVFHERRQAISREIRGAHRVRRSLGASDRSGRRYFFDAVALRTLRS
;
A
#
# COMPACT_ATOMS: atom_id res chain seq x y z
N MET A 1 -12.43 -21.39 -1.78
CA MET A 1 -12.94 -20.04 -2.10
C MET A 1 -12.17 -19.49 -3.26
N ARG A 2 -12.86 -18.75 -4.14
CA ARG A 2 -12.31 -17.89 -5.19
C ARG A 2 -12.22 -16.47 -4.66
N ILE A 3 -11.04 -15.88 -4.73
CA ILE A 3 -10.76 -14.57 -4.16
C ILE A 3 -10.14 -13.69 -5.25
N ALA A 4 -10.76 -12.56 -5.53
CA ALA A 4 -10.18 -11.50 -6.35
C ALA A 4 -9.52 -10.46 -5.45
N MET A 5 -8.27 -10.10 -5.73
CA MET A 5 -7.62 -8.96 -5.09
C MET A 5 -7.43 -7.83 -6.11
N ILE A 6 -8.05 -6.68 -5.85
CA ILE A 6 -7.93 -5.49 -6.70
C ILE A 6 -6.96 -4.53 -5.99
N SER A 7 -5.80 -4.29 -6.61
CA SER A 7 -4.75 -3.47 -6.02
C SER A 7 -4.06 -2.62 -7.08
N PRO A 8 -3.72 -1.35 -6.78
CA PRO A 8 -2.92 -0.52 -7.66
C PRO A 8 -1.43 -0.89 -7.63
N GLU A 9 -0.96 -1.69 -6.66
CA GLU A 9 0.42 -2.13 -6.60
C GLU A 9 0.49 -3.62 -6.30
N ILE A 10 1.31 -4.34 -7.05
CA ILE A 10 1.53 -5.78 -6.89
C ILE A 10 2.98 -6.08 -7.25
N THR A 11 3.74 -6.63 -6.31
CA THR A 11 5.10 -7.14 -6.58
C THR A 11 5.00 -8.43 -7.41
N PRO A 12 5.81 -8.60 -8.48
CA PRO A 12 6.96 -7.78 -8.89
C PRO A 12 6.66 -6.71 -9.96
N PHE A 13 5.40 -6.51 -10.33
CA PHE A 13 5.01 -5.72 -11.51
C PHE A 13 5.10 -4.21 -11.32
N ALA A 14 4.54 -3.70 -10.22
CA ALA A 14 4.56 -2.27 -9.91
C ALA A 14 4.55 -2.05 -8.41
N LYS A 15 5.44 -1.16 -7.94
CA LYS A 15 5.67 -0.91 -6.52
C LYS A 15 6.12 0.52 -6.27
N THR A 16 5.40 1.22 -5.40
CA THR A 16 5.89 2.41 -4.71
C THR A 16 6.23 2.08 -3.26
N GLY A 17 5.47 1.20 -2.60
CA GLY A 17 5.52 0.97 -1.16
C GLY A 17 5.25 -0.46 -0.70
N GLY A 18 4.90 -0.60 0.59
CA GLY A 18 4.67 -1.92 1.22
C GLY A 18 3.37 -2.60 0.79
N LEU A 19 2.41 -1.84 0.23
CA LEU A 19 1.17 -2.37 -0.34
C LEU A 19 1.46 -3.47 -1.39
N ALA A 20 2.39 -3.19 -2.31
CA ALA A 20 2.78 -4.12 -3.38
C ALA A 20 3.26 -5.47 -2.84
N ASP A 21 4.05 -5.42 -1.76
CA ASP A 21 4.60 -6.61 -1.12
C ASP A 21 3.49 -7.41 -0.44
N VAL A 22 2.55 -6.74 0.22
CA VAL A 22 1.39 -7.42 0.84
C VAL A 22 0.54 -8.08 -0.23
N ALA A 23 0.14 -7.37 -1.30
CA ALA A 23 -0.70 -7.93 -2.35
C ALA A 23 -0.05 -9.16 -3.04
N GLY A 24 1.25 -9.08 -3.34
CA GLY A 24 1.99 -10.18 -3.95
C GLY A 24 2.21 -11.37 -3.00
N THR A 25 2.61 -11.13 -1.75
CA THR A 25 2.94 -12.23 -0.81
C THR A 25 1.70 -12.86 -0.18
N LEU A 26 0.66 -12.06 0.10
CA LEU A 26 -0.61 -12.56 0.63
C LEU A 26 -1.30 -13.49 -0.36
N SER A 27 -1.32 -13.13 -1.64
CA SER A 27 -1.93 -13.98 -2.68
C SER A 27 -1.26 -15.34 -2.77
N LEU A 28 0.07 -15.40 -2.76
CA LEU A 28 0.84 -16.66 -2.72
C LEU A 28 0.61 -17.45 -1.42
N ALA A 29 0.42 -16.77 -0.30
CA ALA A 29 0.11 -17.44 0.98
C ALA A 29 -1.30 -18.04 0.97
N LEU A 30 -2.29 -17.36 0.37
CA LEU A 30 -3.66 -17.85 0.22
C LEU A 30 -3.73 -19.00 -0.79
N GLU A 31 -2.99 -18.94 -1.89
CA GLU A 31 -2.89 -20.05 -2.85
C GLU A 31 -2.34 -21.32 -2.17
N ARG A 32 -1.30 -21.19 -1.34
CA ARG A 32 -0.75 -22.30 -0.55
C ARG A 32 -1.74 -22.88 0.46
N ARG A 33 -2.76 -22.12 0.85
CA ARG A 33 -3.86 -22.58 1.70
C ARG A 33 -5.02 -23.19 0.91
N GLY A 34 -4.89 -23.34 -0.40
CA GLY A 34 -5.88 -23.99 -1.26
C GLY A 34 -6.98 -23.05 -1.76
N HIS A 35 -6.78 -21.73 -1.68
CA HIS A 35 -7.69 -20.76 -2.31
C HIS A 35 -7.33 -20.55 -3.78
N GLU A 36 -8.34 -20.25 -4.60
CA GLU A 36 -8.18 -19.84 -6.00
C GLU A 36 -8.10 -18.31 -6.04
N LEU A 37 -7.03 -17.77 -6.64
CA LEU A 37 -6.76 -16.33 -6.63
C LEU A 37 -6.74 -15.77 -8.05
N CYS A 38 -7.32 -14.58 -8.21
CA CYS A 38 -6.98 -13.68 -9.29
C CYS A 38 -6.63 -12.31 -8.74
N LEU A 39 -5.66 -11.65 -9.38
CA LEU A 39 -5.22 -10.30 -9.03
C LEU A 39 -5.55 -9.36 -10.18
N ILE A 40 -5.95 -8.13 -9.87
CA ILE A 40 -6.26 -7.11 -10.87
C ILE A 40 -5.51 -5.83 -10.50
N MET A 41 -4.74 -5.31 -11.44
CA MET A 41 -4.00 -4.05 -11.30
C MET A 41 -4.01 -3.24 -12.60
N PRO A 42 -3.68 -1.95 -12.57
CA PRO A 42 -3.49 -1.18 -13.78
C PRO A 42 -2.26 -1.64 -14.58
N ALA A 43 -2.33 -1.53 -15.89
CA ALA A 43 -1.24 -1.83 -16.82
C ALA A 43 -0.21 -0.69 -16.85
N TYR A 44 0.48 -0.45 -15.73
CA TYR A 44 1.50 0.60 -15.65
C TYR A 44 2.66 0.36 -16.61
N LEU A 45 3.26 1.44 -17.11
CA LEU A 45 4.42 1.39 -17.99
C LEU A 45 5.55 0.50 -17.46
N CYS A 46 5.86 0.58 -16.17
CA CYS A 46 6.89 -0.24 -15.55
C CYS A 46 6.58 -1.75 -15.56
N ALA A 47 5.30 -2.14 -15.47
CA ALA A 47 4.88 -3.53 -15.61
C ALA A 47 4.97 -3.99 -17.07
N LEU A 48 4.57 -3.14 -18.01
CA LEU A 48 4.64 -3.43 -19.45
C LEU A 48 6.08 -3.56 -19.95
N GLN A 49 6.99 -2.75 -19.42
CA GLN A 49 8.43 -2.77 -19.77
C GLN A 49 9.27 -3.68 -18.87
N GLY A 50 8.66 -4.33 -17.88
CA GLY A 50 9.37 -5.14 -16.87
C GLY A 50 9.90 -6.48 -17.37
N GLY A 51 9.74 -6.80 -18.66
CA GLY A 51 10.19 -8.08 -19.24
C GLY A 51 9.32 -9.29 -18.87
N PHE A 52 8.11 -9.05 -18.35
CA PHE A 52 7.16 -10.12 -18.04
C PHE A 52 6.48 -10.64 -19.31
N LYS A 53 6.19 -11.95 -19.35
CA LYS A 53 5.36 -12.52 -20.41
C LYS A 53 3.90 -12.15 -20.16
N LEU A 54 3.42 -11.14 -20.88
CA LEU A 54 2.04 -10.67 -20.84
C LEU A 54 1.30 -11.13 -22.09
N GLU A 55 0.16 -11.77 -21.90
CA GLU A 55 -0.70 -12.27 -22.98
C GLU A 55 -1.96 -11.41 -23.06
N GLU A 56 -2.35 -10.98 -24.27
CA GLU A 56 -3.62 -10.26 -24.44
C GLU A 56 -4.79 -11.23 -24.26
N THR A 57 -5.81 -10.80 -23.51
CA THR A 57 -7.03 -11.58 -23.32
C THR A 57 -8.10 -11.17 -24.32
N ALA A 58 -9.13 -12.00 -24.48
CA ALA A 58 -10.32 -11.64 -25.25
C ALA A 58 -11.22 -10.60 -24.56
N ILE A 59 -10.92 -10.23 -23.31
CA ILE A 59 -11.74 -9.27 -22.54
C ILE A 59 -11.49 -7.86 -23.10
N LYS A 60 -12.53 -7.29 -23.68
CA LYS A 60 -12.62 -5.87 -24.05
C LYS A 60 -13.45 -5.15 -23.00
N LEU A 61 -12.98 -3.98 -22.59
CA LEU A 61 -13.58 -3.18 -21.54
C LEU A 61 -14.33 -2.01 -22.16
N THR A 62 -15.54 -1.77 -21.68
CA THR A 62 -16.29 -0.54 -21.95
C THR A 62 -16.93 -0.10 -20.65
N VAL A 63 -16.43 0.99 -20.08
CA VAL A 63 -16.89 1.51 -18.78
C VAL A 63 -17.48 2.92 -18.95
N PRO A 64 -18.60 3.24 -18.30
CA PRO A 64 -19.12 4.59 -18.32
C PRO A 64 -18.25 5.51 -17.47
N LEU A 65 -17.87 6.65 -18.04
CA LEU A 65 -17.23 7.78 -17.36
C LEU A 65 -17.97 9.06 -17.76
N SER A 66 -18.77 9.61 -16.85
CA SER A 66 -19.62 10.77 -17.17
C SER A 66 -20.55 10.46 -18.36
N ASP A 67 -20.42 11.20 -19.45
CA ASP A 67 -21.24 11.17 -20.66
C ASP A 67 -20.62 10.34 -21.78
N ARG A 68 -19.47 9.71 -21.53
CA ARG A 68 -18.76 8.92 -22.54
C ARG A 68 -18.46 7.48 -22.08
N PRO A 69 -18.48 6.50 -22.99
CA PRO A 69 -17.83 5.22 -22.75
C PRO A 69 -16.31 5.39 -22.84
N ALA A 70 -15.58 4.81 -21.89
CA ALA A 70 -14.14 4.64 -21.95
C ALA A 70 -13.82 3.18 -22.26
N GLU A 71 -12.95 2.97 -23.23
CA GLU A 71 -12.60 1.64 -23.72
C GLU A 71 -11.24 1.19 -23.17
N GLY A 72 -11.04 -0.12 -23.15
CA GLY A 72 -9.78 -0.69 -22.74
C GLY A 72 -9.63 -2.16 -23.10
N SER A 73 -8.46 -2.69 -22.80
CA SER A 73 -8.16 -4.12 -22.92
C SER A 73 -7.50 -4.65 -21.67
N VAL A 74 -7.46 -5.97 -21.57
CA VAL A 74 -6.89 -6.67 -20.43
C VAL A 74 -5.76 -7.57 -20.90
N LEU A 75 -4.59 -7.40 -20.29
CA LEU A 75 -3.48 -8.35 -20.42
C LEU A 75 -3.50 -9.31 -19.24
N ARG A 76 -2.92 -10.49 -19.39
CA ARG A 76 -2.81 -11.49 -18.32
C ARG A 76 -1.40 -12.03 -18.23
N THR A 77 -0.97 -12.32 -17.01
CA THR A 77 0.13 -13.26 -16.74
C THR A 77 -0.26 -14.20 -15.61
N THR A 78 0.62 -15.15 -15.29
CA THR A 78 0.41 -16.10 -14.20
C THR A 78 1.60 -16.03 -13.23
N ILE A 79 1.30 -15.99 -11.93
CA ILE A 79 2.30 -16.10 -10.85
C ILE A 79 1.94 -17.28 -9.94
N GLY A 80 2.86 -17.65 -9.06
CA GLY A 80 2.65 -18.77 -8.14
C GLY A 80 2.45 -20.07 -8.92
N LYS A 81 1.55 -20.92 -8.44
CA LYS A 81 1.18 -22.14 -9.16
C LYS A 81 0.22 -21.82 -10.31
N ASN A 82 -0.84 -21.06 -10.06
CA ASN A 82 -1.95 -20.80 -10.98
C ASN A 82 -2.65 -19.44 -10.76
N ILE A 83 -2.02 -18.46 -10.10
CA ILE A 83 -2.65 -17.16 -9.83
C ILE A 83 -2.64 -16.33 -11.10
N SER A 84 -3.83 -16.03 -11.63
CA SER A 84 -3.95 -15.11 -12.77
C SER A 84 -3.80 -13.66 -12.32
N VAL A 85 -2.96 -12.89 -13.00
CA VAL A 85 -2.81 -11.45 -12.78
C VAL A 85 -3.26 -10.72 -14.03
N TYR A 86 -4.30 -9.90 -13.89
CA TYR A 86 -4.91 -9.11 -14.95
C TYR A 86 -4.45 -7.67 -14.88
N PHE A 87 -4.04 -7.14 -16.03
CA PHE A 87 -3.59 -5.76 -16.19
C PHE A 87 -4.60 -4.99 -17.02
N VAL A 88 -5.23 -3.99 -16.41
CA VAL A 88 -6.23 -3.13 -17.06
C VAL A 88 -5.52 -2.00 -17.81
N ARG A 89 -5.71 -1.93 -19.12
CA ARG A 89 -5.15 -0.88 -19.99
C ARG A 89 -6.28 -0.07 -20.61
N ASP A 90 -6.24 1.25 -20.45
CA ASP A 90 -7.14 2.15 -21.16
C ASP A 90 -6.73 2.32 -22.63
N HIS A 91 -7.69 2.62 -23.49
CA HIS A 91 -7.43 3.06 -24.86
C HIS A 91 -7.77 4.54 -24.96
N GLY A 92 -6.80 5.34 -25.41
CA GLY A 92 -7.01 6.73 -25.82
C GLY A 92 -6.49 7.81 -24.88
N HIS A 93 -6.33 7.56 -23.58
CA HIS A 93 -5.96 8.62 -22.61
C HIS A 93 -4.58 8.43 -21.97
N GLY A 94 -3.98 7.24 -22.10
CA GLY A 94 -2.68 6.95 -21.50
C GLY A 94 -2.74 7.09 -19.98
N TYR A 95 -3.82 6.60 -19.36
CA TYR A 95 -4.00 6.68 -17.90
C TYR A 95 -2.85 6.01 -17.17
N PHE A 96 -2.34 4.87 -17.66
CA PHE A 96 -1.29 4.10 -16.97
C PHE A 96 0.04 4.05 -17.72
N ASP A 97 0.12 4.64 -18.91
CA ASP A 97 1.33 4.77 -19.71
C ASP A 97 2.18 5.98 -19.24
N ARG A 98 2.70 5.90 -18.01
CA ARG A 98 3.43 6.98 -17.33
C ARG A 98 4.58 6.44 -16.48
N ASP A 99 5.60 7.27 -16.28
CA ASP A 99 6.80 6.91 -15.49
C ASP A 99 6.51 6.64 -14.00
N ALA A 100 5.50 7.31 -13.43
CA ALA A 100 5.11 7.14 -12.04
C ALA A 100 3.65 6.68 -11.92
N LEU A 101 3.32 6.03 -10.80
CA LEU A 101 1.99 5.43 -10.60
C LEU A 101 0.91 6.49 -10.31
N TYR A 102 1.19 7.41 -9.39
CA TYR A 102 0.19 8.35 -8.84
C TYR A 102 0.48 9.82 -9.10
N GLY A 103 1.75 10.17 -9.33
CA GLY A 103 2.20 11.54 -9.46
C GLY A 103 3.72 11.64 -9.56
N THR A 104 4.21 12.84 -9.81
CA THR A 104 5.65 13.12 -9.91
C THR A 104 6.13 13.88 -8.67
N SER A 105 7.39 14.32 -8.66
CA SER A 105 7.90 15.25 -7.64
C SER A 105 7.11 16.57 -7.54
N HIS A 106 6.34 16.92 -8.58
CA HIS A 106 5.51 18.12 -8.63
C HIS A 106 4.12 17.95 -8.02
N GLY A 107 3.73 16.71 -7.67
CA GLY A 107 2.43 16.40 -7.09
C GLY A 107 1.73 15.26 -7.81
N ASP A 108 0.52 14.97 -7.32
CA ASP A 108 -0.37 13.95 -7.87
C ASP A 108 -0.81 14.31 -9.29
N TYR A 109 -1.06 13.29 -10.12
CA TYR A 109 -1.63 13.54 -11.43
C TYR A 109 -3.06 14.09 -11.31
N PRO A 110 -3.41 15.16 -12.05
CA PRO A 110 -4.69 15.85 -11.90
C PRO A 110 -5.89 14.98 -12.31
N ASP A 111 -5.67 13.99 -13.17
CA ASP A 111 -6.68 13.05 -13.67
C ASP A 111 -6.80 11.77 -12.81
N ASN A 112 -6.16 11.71 -11.64
CA ASN A 112 -6.24 10.55 -10.74
C ASN A 112 -7.67 10.11 -10.42
N ALA A 113 -8.61 11.05 -10.25
CA ALA A 113 -10.02 10.71 -10.06
C ALA A 113 -10.53 9.81 -11.21
N GLU A 114 -10.35 10.28 -12.44
CA GLU A 114 -10.81 9.60 -13.66
C GLU A 114 -10.12 8.25 -13.86
N ARG A 115 -8.79 8.20 -13.67
CA ARG A 115 -7.98 6.98 -13.80
C ARG A 115 -8.49 5.86 -12.88
N TYR A 116 -8.78 6.18 -11.62
CA TYR A 116 -9.17 5.17 -10.63
C TYR A 116 -10.67 4.88 -10.62
N VAL A 117 -11.51 5.77 -11.15
CA VAL A 117 -12.90 5.44 -11.53
C VAL A 117 -12.89 4.42 -12.67
N PHE A 118 -12.12 4.68 -13.75
CA PHE A 118 -11.95 3.76 -14.87
C PHE A 118 -11.48 2.38 -14.39
N PHE A 119 -10.38 2.34 -13.63
CA PHE A 119 -9.80 1.11 -13.12
C PHE A 119 -10.78 0.32 -12.25
N SER A 120 -11.49 0.98 -11.32
CA SER A 120 -12.43 0.32 -10.43
C SER A 120 -13.62 -0.30 -11.18
N ARG A 121 -14.13 0.36 -12.22
CA ARG A 121 -15.17 -0.21 -13.09
C ARG A 121 -14.64 -1.35 -13.94
N ALA A 122 -13.48 -1.16 -14.55
CA ALA A 122 -12.84 -2.16 -15.39
C ALA A 122 -12.55 -3.45 -14.63
N ALA A 123 -12.16 -3.35 -13.35
CA ALA A 123 -11.95 -4.52 -12.50
C ALA A 123 -13.24 -5.34 -12.33
N LEU A 124 -14.41 -4.69 -12.16
CA LEU A 124 -15.69 -5.40 -12.12
C LEU A 124 -16.07 -6.03 -13.47
N GLU A 125 -15.77 -5.37 -14.60
CA GLU A 125 -15.96 -5.95 -15.94
C GLU A 125 -15.03 -7.15 -16.22
N VAL A 126 -13.87 -7.23 -15.58
CA VAL A 126 -13.03 -8.45 -15.57
C VAL A 126 -13.70 -9.54 -14.72
N LEU A 127 -14.14 -9.19 -13.51
CA LEU A 127 -14.67 -10.16 -12.55
C LEU A 127 -16.02 -10.74 -12.93
N ARG A 128 -16.88 -10.03 -13.65
CA ARG A 128 -18.14 -10.60 -14.14
C ARG A 128 -17.95 -11.82 -15.05
N GLN A 129 -16.79 -11.92 -15.72
CA GLN A 129 -16.43 -13.07 -16.56
C GLN A 129 -15.88 -14.24 -15.71
N GLN A 130 -15.49 -13.98 -14.47
CA GLN A 130 -14.94 -14.95 -13.52
C GLN A 130 -15.48 -14.68 -12.11
N PRO A 131 -16.74 -15.04 -11.82
CA PRO A 131 -17.33 -14.80 -10.51
C PRO A 131 -16.51 -15.40 -9.37
N VAL A 132 -16.42 -14.63 -8.28
CA VAL A 132 -15.63 -14.94 -7.09
C VAL A 132 -16.48 -14.89 -5.82
N ASP A 133 -16.00 -15.56 -4.76
CA ASP A 133 -16.66 -15.53 -3.45
C ASP A 133 -16.31 -14.23 -2.70
N ILE A 134 -15.09 -13.74 -2.87
CA ILE A 134 -14.55 -12.56 -2.16
C ILE A 134 -13.94 -11.58 -3.16
N ILE A 135 -14.29 -10.30 -3.04
CA ILE A 135 -13.63 -9.18 -3.70
C ILE A 135 -12.88 -8.38 -2.64
N HIS A 136 -11.56 -8.45 -2.68
CA HIS A 136 -10.66 -7.81 -1.73
C HIS A 136 -10.01 -6.59 -2.38
N CYS A 137 -10.46 -5.39 -2.00
CA CYS A 137 -9.92 -4.12 -2.51
C CYS A 137 -8.89 -3.54 -1.55
N HIS A 138 -7.83 -2.96 -2.10
CA HIS A 138 -6.77 -2.28 -1.36
C HIS A 138 -6.71 -0.78 -1.65
N ASP A 139 -6.83 0.02 -0.60
CA ASP A 139 -6.78 1.49 -0.58
C ASP A 139 -7.77 2.18 -1.55
N TRP A 140 -7.74 3.52 -1.54
CA TRP A 140 -8.70 4.38 -2.26
C TRP A 140 -8.76 4.10 -3.77
N HIS A 141 -7.64 3.66 -4.35
CA HIS A 141 -7.50 3.35 -5.77
C HIS A 141 -8.47 2.28 -6.27
N SER A 142 -8.86 1.34 -5.41
CA SER A 142 -9.76 0.24 -5.74
C SER A 142 -11.07 0.26 -4.94
N GLY A 143 -11.17 1.11 -3.92
CA GLY A 143 -12.34 1.22 -3.04
C GLY A 143 -13.65 1.51 -3.79
N LEU A 144 -13.60 2.23 -4.91
CA LEU A 144 -14.78 2.46 -5.74
C LEU A 144 -15.36 1.19 -6.37
N SER A 145 -14.57 0.11 -6.53
CA SER A 145 -15.10 -1.17 -7.02
C SER A 145 -16.16 -1.71 -6.07
N ILE A 146 -15.95 -1.55 -4.75
CA ILE A 146 -16.93 -1.91 -3.73
C ILE A 146 -18.16 -1.01 -3.83
N VAL A 147 -17.96 0.30 -3.99
CA VAL A 147 -19.06 1.27 -4.12
C VAL A 147 -19.94 0.90 -5.30
N PHE A 148 -19.37 0.74 -6.50
CA PHE A 148 -20.13 0.40 -7.70
C PHE A 148 -20.85 -0.94 -7.57
N LEU A 149 -20.23 -1.96 -6.98
CA LEU A 149 -20.89 -3.24 -6.75
C LEU A 149 -22.11 -3.10 -5.83
N LYS A 150 -22.01 -2.31 -4.76
CA LYS A 150 -23.09 -2.19 -3.75
C LYS A 150 -24.19 -1.21 -4.18
N THR A 151 -23.88 -0.17 -4.96
CA THR A 151 -24.86 0.83 -5.40
C THR A 151 -25.44 0.58 -6.78
N GLN A 152 -24.78 -0.25 -7.59
CA GLN A 152 -25.18 -0.58 -8.96
C GLN A 152 -25.17 -2.09 -9.20
N GLY A 153 -25.55 -2.87 -8.18
CA GLY A 153 -25.49 -4.34 -8.20
C GLY A 153 -26.23 -4.99 -9.38
N ASP A 154 -27.30 -4.37 -9.86
CA ASP A 154 -28.06 -4.82 -11.04
C ASP A 154 -27.22 -4.89 -12.33
N ARG A 155 -26.10 -4.16 -12.38
CA ARG A 155 -25.13 -4.24 -13.50
C ARG A 155 -24.22 -5.45 -13.44
N TYR A 156 -24.09 -6.04 -12.25
CA TYR A 156 -23.16 -7.12 -11.93
C TYR A 156 -23.88 -8.28 -11.21
N PRO A 157 -24.97 -8.85 -11.78
CA PRO A 157 -25.71 -9.93 -11.16
C PRO A 157 -24.83 -11.16 -10.87
N GLU A 158 -23.77 -11.36 -11.65
CA GLU A 158 -22.81 -12.45 -11.48
C GLU A 158 -21.94 -12.29 -10.22
N LEU A 159 -21.86 -11.08 -9.66
CA LEU A 159 -21.04 -10.74 -8.50
C LEU A 159 -21.86 -10.41 -7.25
N ILE A 160 -23.19 -10.45 -7.32
CA ILE A 160 -24.08 -9.99 -6.25
C ILE A 160 -23.90 -10.77 -4.92
N SER A 161 -23.50 -12.04 -5.01
CA SER A 161 -23.23 -12.89 -3.86
C SER A 161 -21.84 -12.69 -3.24
N ALA A 162 -20.92 -12.04 -3.96
CA ALA A 162 -19.55 -11.84 -3.51
C ALA A 162 -19.51 -10.95 -2.25
N LYS A 163 -18.71 -11.34 -1.26
CA LYS A 163 -18.44 -10.51 -0.09
C LYS A 163 -17.24 -9.60 -0.34
N THR A 164 -17.29 -8.39 0.21
CA THR A 164 -16.25 -7.39 0.00
C THR A 164 -15.38 -7.20 1.23
N VAL A 165 -14.07 -7.23 1.02
CA VAL A 165 -13.06 -6.89 2.04
C VAL A 165 -12.31 -5.65 1.57
N PHE A 166 -12.16 -4.66 2.44
CA PHE A 166 -11.41 -3.44 2.12
C PHE A 166 -10.22 -3.27 3.06
N THR A 167 -9.00 -3.32 2.53
CA THR A 167 -7.80 -3.04 3.32
C THR A 167 -7.33 -1.61 3.14
N VAL A 168 -7.16 -0.90 4.26
CA VAL A 168 -6.49 0.40 4.30
C VAL A 168 -5.07 0.22 4.82
N HIS A 169 -4.07 0.57 4.01
CA HIS A 169 -2.66 0.47 4.39
C HIS A 169 -2.12 1.75 5.04
N ASN A 170 -2.70 2.89 4.69
CA ASN A 170 -2.41 4.16 5.33
C ASN A 170 -3.58 5.14 5.10
N LEU A 171 -4.29 5.45 6.18
CA LEU A 171 -5.46 6.34 6.18
C LEU A 171 -5.13 7.80 5.76
N GLY A 172 -3.86 8.18 5.75
CA GLY A 172 -3.43 9.49 5.26
C GLY A 172 -3.53 9.66 3.74
N PHE A 173 -3.66 8.57 2.97
CA PHE A 173 -3.86 8.62 1.52
C PHE A 173 -5.28 8.21 1.17
N GLN A 174 -6.14 9.20 0.91
CA GLN A 174 -7.59 8.98 0.85
C GLN A 174 -8.20 9.08 -0.56
N GLY A 175 -7.49 9.64 -1.54
CA GLY A 175 -8.07 9.95 -2.84
C GLY A 175 -9.24 10.93 -2.70
N ILE A 176 -8.94 12.15 -2.21
CA ILE A 176 -9.91 13.24 -2.07
C ILE A 176 -9.89 14.07 -3.36
N PHE A 177 -11.06 14.22 -3.99
CA PHE A 177 -11.22 14.92 -5.26
C PHE A 177 -12.34 15.95 -5.17
N GLY A 178 -12.24 17.05 -5.92
CA GLY A 178 -13.26 18.08 -5.93
C GLY A 178 -14.63 17.57 -6.40
N GLU A 179 -15.71 18.23 -5.96
CA GLU A 179 -17.09 17.91 -6.36
C GLU A 179 -17.30 17.73 -7.88
N PRO A 180 -16.67 18.50 -8.79
CA PRO A 180 -16.87 18.30 -10.23
C PRO A 180 -16.51 16.89 -10.73
N ALA A 181 -15.66 16.16 -10.01
CA ALA A 181 -15.33 14.78 -10.34
C ALA A 181 -16.50 13.80 -10.09
N TRP A 182 -17.61 14.23 -9.47
CA TRP A 182 -18.77 13.39 -9.18
C TRP A 182 -19.41 12.83 -10.45
N SER A 183 -19.43 13.63 -11.53
CA SER A 183 -19.97 13.20 -12.83
C SER A 183 -19.28 11.94 -13.35
N LEU A 184 -17.98 11.79 -13.10
CA LEU A 184 -17.19 10.62 -13.53
C LEU A 184 -17.72 9.32 -12.91
N LEU A 185 -18.24 9.37 -11.68
CA LEU A 185 -18.66 8.19 -10.95
C LEU A 185 -19.95 7.58 -11.51
N ASN A 186 -20.76 8.36 -12.26
CA ASN A 186 -22.10 7.96 -12.71
C ASN A 186 -22.95 7.35 -11.57
N LEU A 187 -22.88 7.95 -10.39
CA LEU A 187 -23.68 7.59 -9.22
C LEU A 187 -24.81 8.60 -9.01
N ASP A 188 -25.92 8.12 -8.46
CA ASP A 188 -27.01 9.00 -8.06
C ASP A 188 -26.54 10.01 -7.00
N LYS A 189 -26.99 11.27 -7.11
CA LYS A 189 -26.57 12.35 -6.20
C LYS A 189 -26.91 12.08 -4.73
N SER A 190 -27.84 11.17 -4.42
CA SER A 190 -28.11 10.72 -3.05
C SER A 190 -26.89 10.10 -2.34
N TYR A 191 -25.89 9.63 -3.09
CA TYR A 191 -24.62 9.15 -2.54
C TYR A 191 -23.58 10.26 -2.29
N PHE A 192 -23.86 11.51 -2.70
CA PHE A 192 -23.02 12.68 -2.39
C PHE A 192 -23.53 13.36 -1.11
N THR A 193 -23.43 12.63 0.01
CA THR A 193 -23.82 13.10 1.34
C THR A 193 -22.79 12.70 2.38
N PRO A 194 -22.73 13.39 3.55
CA PRO A 194 -21.79 13.07 4.61
C PRO A 194 -21.89 11.63 5.12
N GLN A 195 -23.01 10.94 4.91
CA GLN A 195 -23.19 9.53 5.24
C GLN A 195 -22.46 8.60 4.27
N TYR A 196 -22.22 9.04 3.03
CA TYR A 196 -21.65 8.24 1.95
C TYR A 196 -20.30 8.81 1.48
N LEU A 197 -20.19 9.31 0.25
CA LEU A 197 -18.91 9.66 -0.36
C LEU A 197 -18.48 11.12 -0.15
N GLU A 198 -19.41 12.01 0.24
CA GLU A 198 -19.08 13.42 0.44
C GLU A 198 -18.17 13.59 1.67
N PHE A 199 -17.23 14.53 1.56
CA PHE A 199 -16.23 14.81 2.58
C PHE A 199 -15.78 16.28 2.51
N TYR A 200 -16.41 17.14 3.30
CA TYR A 200 -16.13 18.59 3.37
C TYR A 200 -16.22 19.31 2.01
N GLY A 201 -17.30 19.06 1.28
CA GLY A 201 -17.55 19.59 -0.07
C GLY A 201 -16.81 18.85 -1.19
N ASN A 202 -16.03 17.82 -0.85
CA ASN A 202 -15.27 17.01 -1.79
C ASN A 202 -15.77 15.56 -1.82
N ILE A 203 -15.17 14.72 -2.66
CA ILE A 203 -15.45 13.29 -2.79
C ILE A 203 -14.27 12.53 -2.21
N ASN A 204 -14.52 11.52 -1.38
CA ASN A 204 -13.49 10.70 -0.76
C ASN A 204 -13.63 9.23 -1.16
N PHE A 205 -12.72 8.74 -2.02
CA PHE A 205 -12.80 7.38 -2.54
C PHE A 205 -12.48 6.33 -1.47
N LEU A 206 -11.56 6.62 -0.55
CA LEU A 206 -11.28 5.74 0.59
C LEU A 206 -12.50 5.58 1.49
N LYS A 207 -13.18 6.70 1.79
CA LYS A 207 -14.42 6.72 2.58
C LYS A 207 -15.49 5.85 1.92
N GLY A 208 -15.65 5.93 0.60
CA GLY A 208 -16.55 5.02 -0.14
C GLY A 208 -16.26 3.55 0.14
N GLY A 209 -14.98 3.13 0.06
CA GLY A 209 -14.58 1.77 0.40
C GLY A 209 -14.91 1.40 1.86
N LEU A 210 -14.66 2.29 2.81
CA LEU A 210 -14.97 2.09 4.24
C LEU A 210 -16.48 1.95 4.49
N VAL A 211 -17.31 2.79 3.87
CA VAL A 211 -18.75 2.81 4.09
C VAL A 211 -19.42 1.55 3.52
N PHE A 212 -19.00 1.08 2.34
CA PHE A 212 -19.72 0.02 1.61
C PHE A 212 -19.13 -1.39 1.76
N ALA A 213 -17.92 -1.56 2.31
CA ALA A 213 -17.32 -2.89 2.47
C ALA A 213 -18.05 -3.76 3.50
N ASP A 214 -18.08 -5.09 3.32
CA ASP A 214 -18.61 -6.02 4.32
C ASP A 214 -17.63 -6.18 5.51
N LYS A 215 -16.32 -6.17 5.24
CA LYS A 215 -15.26 -6.12 6.27
C LYS A 215 -14.15 -5.16 5.90
N ILE A 216 -13.58 -4.51 6.92
CA ILE A 216 -12.47 -3.57 6.78
C ILE A 216 -11.27 -4.17 7.50
N THR A 217 -10.11 -4.17 6.84
CA THR A 217 -8.86 -4.60 7.47
C THR A 217 -7.79 -3.52 7.39
N THR A 218 -6.82 -3.60 8.29
CA THR A 218 -5.65 -2.72 8.27
C THR A 218 -4.41 -3.43 8.81
N VAL A 219 -3.26 -2.74 8.79
CA VAL A 219 -1.93 -3.36 8.84
C VAL A 219 -1.48 -3.86 10.23
N SER A 220 -2.22 -3.56 11.29
CA SER A 220 -1.99 -4.12 12.63
C SER A 220 -3.19 -3.87 13.57
N PRO A 221 -3.35 -4.67 14.65
CA PRO A 221 -4.34 -4.42 15.70
C PRO A 221 -4.22 -3.04 16.36
N SER A 222 -2.99 -2.60 16.65
CA SER A 222 -2.74 -1.26 17.23
C SER A 222 -3.17 -0.17 16.26
N TYR A 223 -2.80 -0.29 14.98
CA TYR A 223 -3.17 0.71 13.97
C TYR A 223 -4.68 0.77 13.77
N ALA A 224 -5.40 -0.36 13.87
CA ALA A 224 -6.86 -0.38 13.84
C ALA A 224 -7.51 0.44 14.97
N GLN A 225 -6.89 0.52 16.14
CA GLN A 225 -7.33 1.38 17.23
C GLN A 225 -6.91 2.84 17.00
N GLU A 226 -5.68 3.06 16.55
CA GLU A 226 -5.13 4.39 16.28
C GLU A 226 -5.98 5.16 15.25
N ILE A 227 -6.38 4.52 14.15
CA ILE A 227 -7.21 5.16 13.12
C ILE A 227 -8.64 5.51 13.57
N MET A 228 -9.09 4.96 14.70
CA MET A 228 -10.35 5.34 15.32
C MET A 228 -10.19 6.51 16.30
N ALA A 229 -8.96 6.92 16.62
CA ALA A 229 -8.69 8.12 17.42
C ALA A 229 -8.72 9.37 16.53
N MET A 230 -9.04 10.53 17.11
CA MET A 230 -9.16 11.78 16.34
C MET A 230 -7.82 12.21 15.73
N GLU A 231 -6.73 11.92 16.43
CA GLU A 231 -5.37 12.33 16.08
C GLU A 231 -4.84 11.60 14.84
N GLN A 232 -5.29 10.37 14.59
CA GLN A 232 -4.84 9.53 13.46
C GLN A 232 -5.98 9.06 12.55
N GLY A 233 -7.19 9.55 12.77
CA GLY A 233 -8.38 9.22 11.97
C GLY A 233 -8.51 10.03 10.68
N PHE A 234 -7.76 11.13 10.53
CA PHE A 234 -7.76 11.97 9.33
C PHE A 234 -9.18 12.38 8.86
N GLY A 235 -10.09 12.64 9.80
CA GLY A 235 -11.49 12.99 9.55
C GLY A 235 -12.41 11.80 9.25
N LEU A 236 -11.88 10.57 9.23
CA LEU A 236 -12.62 9.33 9.01
C LEU A 236 -12.83 8.52 10.31
N GLU A 237 -12.36 9.02 11.46
CA GLU A 237 -12.54 8.35 12.76
C GLU A 237 -14.01 8.09 13.07
N GLY A 238 -14.92 9.00 12.70
CA GLY A 238 -16.36 8.81 12.89
C GLY A 238 -16.89 7.61 12.11
N VAL A 239 -16.53 7.52 10.82
CA VAL A 239 -16.90 6.40 9.94
C VAL A 239 -16.33 5.08 10.48
N LEU A 240 -15.06 5.08 10.89
CA LEU A 240 -14.39 3.89 11.42
C LEU A 240 -14.99 3.43 12.77
N ARG A 241 -15.39 4.35 13.65
CA ARG A 241 -16.08 4.01 14.91
C ARG A 241 -17.46 3.43 14.66
N GLU A 242 -18.23 3.99 13.72
CA GLU A 242 -19.52 3.45 13.32
C GLU A 242 -19.38 2.02 12.78
N ARG A 243 -18.30 1.76 12.03
CA ARG A 243 -17.95 0.45 11.47
C ARG A 243 -17.06 -0.39 12.37
N ALA A 244 -16.88 -0.06 13.65
CA ALA A 244 -15.85 -0.68 14.50
C ALA A 244 -15.94 -2.22 14.60
N ARG A 245 -17.16 -2.79 14.52
CA ARG A 245 -17.40 -4.25 14.52
C ARG A 245 -16.87 -4.97 13.28
N ASP A 246 -16.62 -4.22 12.21
CA ASP A 246 -16.14 -4.73 10.93
C ASP A 246 -14.67 -4.40 10.67
N VAL A 247 -14.04 -3.58 11.53
CA VAL A 247 -12.64 -3.18 11.40
C VAL A 247 -11.74 -4.16 12.15
N LEU A 248 -10.76 -4.72 11.43
CA LEU A 248 -9.82 -5.72 11.94
C LEU A 248 -8.39 -5.32 11.62
N GLY A 249 -7.52 -5.32 12.63
CA GLY A 249 -6.08 -5.18 12.41
C GLY A 249 -5.43 -6.53 12.14
N ILE A 250 -4.87 -6.72 10.95
CA ILE A 250 -4.13 -7.92 10.55
C ILE A 250 -2.68 -7.54 10.37
N LEU A 251 -1.81 -8.09 11.24
CA LEU A 251 -0.39 -7.78 11.20
C LEU A 251 0.22 -8.21 9.86
N ASN A 252 0.82 -7.25 9.14
CA ASN A 252 1.52 -7.56 7.90
C ASN A 252 2.65 -8.59 8.14
N GLY A 253 2.62 -9.66 7.36
CA GLY A 253 3.67 -10.67 7.33
C GLY A 253 4.92 -10.17 6.61
N VAL A 254 6.02 -10.91 6.79
CA VAL A 254 7.26 -10.75 6.03
C VAL A 254 7.53 -12.06 5.29
N ASP A 255 7.92 -12.00 4.02
CA ASP A 255 8.32 -13.20 3.27
C ASP A 255 9.70 -13.65 3.71
N TYR A 256 9.75 -14.68 4.56
CA TYR A 256 11.00 -15.24 5.09
C TYR A 256 11.84 -15.98 4.05
N HIS A 257 11.31 -16.33 2.87
CA HIS A 257 12.17 -16.84 1.79
C HIS A 257 13.06 -15.74 1.22
N GLN A 258 12.58 -14.50 1.25
CA GLN A 258 13.34 -13.33 0.81
C GLN A 258 14.07 -12.65 1.97
N TRP A 259 13.43 -12.53 3.13
CA TRP A 259 13.89 -11.78 4.28
C TRP A 259 14.32 -12.73 5.41
N SER A 260 15.37 -13.52 5.16
CA SER A 260 15.99 -14.37 6.17
C SER A 260 17.49 -14.10 6.30
N PRO A 261 18.01 -13.76 7.49
CA PRO A 261 19.44 -13.59 7.69
C PRO A 261 20.23 -14.90 7.52
N GLU A 262 19.55 -16.04 7.45
CA GLU A 262 20.20 -17.34 7.23
C GLU A 262 20.62 -17.54 5.77
N THR A 263 19.91 -16.90 4.84
CA THR A 263 20.10 -17.09 3.40
C THR A 263 20.33 -15.79 2.63
N ASP A 264 20.18 -14.62 3.27
CA ASP A 264 20.31 -13.33 2.59
C ASP A 264 21.76 -13.11 2.08
N PRO A 265 21.96 -12.91 0.76
CA PRO A 265 23.29 -12.74 0.18
C PRO A 265 23.84 -11.31 0.33
N PHE A 266 23.02 -10.35 0.79
CA PHE A 266 23.38 -8.95 0.88
C PHE A 266 23.98 -8.55 2.22
N ILE A 267 23.78 -9.37 3.26
CA ILE A 267 24.41 -9.17 4.56
C ILE A 267 25.85 -9.69 4.57
N ALA A 268 26.69 -9.13 5.43
CA ALA A 268 28.12 -9.43 5.43
C ALA A 268 28.45 -10.88 5.85
N LYS A 269 27.58 -11.49 6.65
CA LYS A 269 27.67 -12.89 7.06
C LYS A 269 26.29 -13.39 7.46
N GLN A 270 25.83 -14.46 6.82
CA GLN A 270 24.60 -15.14 7.20
C GLN A 270 24.65 -15.65 8.64
N TYR A 271 23.52 -15.59 9.33
CA TYR A 271 23.37 -15.98 10.72
C TYR A 271 21.94 -16.45 10.99
N GLY A 272 21.78 -17.35 11.95
CA GLY A 272 20.49 -17.88 12.36
C GLY A 272 20.22 -17.68 13.84
N GLU A 273 19.02 -18.03 14.28
CA GLU A 273 18.59 -17.86 15.68
C GLU A 273 19.53 -18.57 16.67
N ASN A 274 20.04 -19.75 16.28
CA ASN A 274 20.95 -20.55 17.08
C ASN A 274 22.43 -20.08 17.03
N ASN A 275 22.78 -19.14 16.13
CA ASN A 275 24.14 -18.65 16.00
C ASN A 275 24.19 -17.19 15.53
N LEU A 276 24.24 -16.27 16.49
CA LEU A 276 24.28 -14.81 16.25
C LEU A 276 25.68 -14.26 15.96
N THR A 277 26.71 -15.09 15.79
CA THR A 277 28.09 -14.59 15.53
C THR A 277 28.16 -13.76 14.25
N GLY A 278 27.44 -14.17 13.19
CA GLY A 278 27.35 -13.41 11.94
C GLY A 278 26.72 -12.02 12.13
N LYS A 279 25.78 -11.86 13.06
CA LYS A 279 25.16 -10.56 13.39
C LYS A 279 26.19 -9.52 13.84
N ARG A 280 27.23 -9.94 14.58
CA ARG A 280 28.32 -9.03 15.00
C ARG A 280 29.17 -8.57 13.81
N ILE A 281 29.40 -9.44 12.83
CA ILE A 281 30.14 -9.15 11.60
C ILE A 281 29.32 -8.17 10.74
N CYS A 282 28.05 -8.46 10.57
CA CYS A 282 27.06 -7.60 9.91
C CYS A 282 27.03 -6.19 10.51
N LYS A 283 26.87 -6.07 11.82
CA LYS A 283 26.90 -4.78 12.53
C LYS A 283 28.19 -4.00 12.27
N LYS A 284 29.36 -4.65 12.37
CA LYS A 284 30.66 -3.99 12.09
C LYS A 284 30.75 -3.54 10.64
N SER A 285 30.28 -4.35 9.70
CA SER A 285 30.22 -4.02 8.28
C SER A 285 29.32 -2.81 8.02
N LEU A 286 28.16 -2.75 8.66
CA LEU A 286 27.25 -1.60 8.57
C LEU A 286 27.84 -0.34 9.22
N GLN A 287 28.46 -0.46 10.39
CA GLN A 287 29.17 0.66 11.01
C GLN A 287 30.27 1.20 10.08
N ARG A 288 31.06 0.32 9.45
CA ARG A 288 32.11 0.72 8.51
C ARG A 288 31.54 1.41 7.28
N SER A 289 30.49 0.87 6.66
CA SER A 289 29.87 1.50 5.48
C SER A 289 29.26 2.86 5.80
N LEU A 290 28.77 3.04 7.03
CA LEU A 290 28.29 4.31 7.56
C LEU A 290 29.40 5.12 8.26
N GLY A 291 30.69 4.76 8.13
CA GLY A 291 31.82 5.34 8.86
C GLY A 291 31.54 5.71 10.32
N LEU A 292 30.76 4.89 11.00
CA LEU A 292 30.52 4.94 12.42
C LEU A 292 31.69 4.25 13.14
N PRO A 293 32.00 4.64 14.38
CA PRO A 293 32.99 3.93 15.18
C PRO A 293 32.61 2.46 15.33
N GLY A 294 33.54 1.54 15.08
CA GLY A 294 33.34 0.08 15.19
C GLY A 294 33.22 -0.43 16.63
N LYS A 295 32.40 0.24 17.45
CA LYS A 295 32.18 -0.07 18.87
C LYS A 295 31.13 -1.17 19.03
N SER A 296 31.19 -1.87 20.16
CA SER A 296 30.24 -2.94 20.53
C SER A 296 28.85 -2.43 20.93
N ASP A 297 28.68 -1.12 21.15
CA ASP A 297 27.43 -0.46 21.55
C ASP A 297 26.25 -0.78 20.63
N ALA A 298 25.02 -0.87 21.16
CA ALA A 298 23.82 -1.14 20.37
C ALA A 298 23.69 -0.17 19.18
N LEU A 299 23.39 -0.71 17.99
CA LEU A 299 23.14 0.06 16.79
C LEU A 299 21.64 0.12 16.56
N LEU A 300 21.05 1.31 16.65
CA LEU A 300 19.63 1.54 16.37
C LEU A 300 19.50 1.99 14.92
N GLY A 301 18.60 1.34 14.18
CA GLY A 301 18.32 1.67 12.78
C GLY A 301 16.84 1.96 12.59
N MET A 302 16.55 3.02 11.82
CA MET A 302 15.21 3.34 11.35
C MET A 302 15.26 3.48 9.83
N ILE A 303 14.36 2.79 9.13
CA ILE A 303 14.17 2.91 7.69
C ILE A 303 12.70 3.22 7.47
N CYS A 304 12.43 4.45 7.05
CA CYS A 304 11.07 4.84 6.73
C CYS A 304 11.03 6.06 5.81
N ARG A 305 9.90 6.22 5.14
CA ARG A 305 9.52 7.50 4.55
C ARG A 305 9.21 8.49 5.67
N LEU A 306 9.81 9.67 5.64
CA LEU A 306 9.37 10.78 6.45
C LEU A 306 8.18 11.45 5.77
N THR A 307 7.01 11.33 6.38
CA THR A 307 5.83 12.15 6.09
C THR A 307 5.58 13.04 7.29
N SER A 308 4.74 14.07 7.16
CA SER A 308 4.32 14.91 8.29
C SER A 308 3.75 14.12 9.47
N GLN A 309 3.35 12.86 9.26
CA GLN A 309 2.86 11.94 10.30
C GLN A 309 3.95 11.38 11.24
N ARG A 310 5.24 11.42 10.88
CA ARG A 310 6.30 10.69 11.64
C ARG A 310 7.09 11.54 12.62
N THR A 311 6.88 12.84 12.64
CA THR A 311 7.63 13.76 13.53
C THR A 311 7.13 13.73 14.97
N ASP A 312 5.87 13.36 15.19
CA ASP A 312 5.19 13.62 16.46
C ASP A 312 5.52 12.59 17.56
N GLY A 313 6.25 11.52 17.21
CA GLY A 313 6.66 10.47 18.16
C GLY A 313 8.07 10.62 18.75
N ALA A 314 8.82 11.66 18.37
CA ALA A 314 10.21 11.87 18.81
C ALA A 314 10.40 13.03 19.79
N GLU A 315 9.31 13.58 20.34
CA GLU A 315 9.39 14.50 21.47
C GLU A 315 9.16 13.73 22.77
N SER A 316 10.18 13.70 23.62
CA SER A 316 10.05 13.28 25.02
C SER A 316 10.04 14.54 25.89
N PRO A 317 8.96 14.85 26.61
CA PRO A 317 9.03 15.80 27.71
C PRO A 317 9.70 15.08 28.89
N ASN A 318 10.89 15.55 29.28
CA ASN A 318 11.59 15.26 30.53
C ASN A 318 11.68 13.76 30.95
N GLY A 319 12.71 13.07 30.46
CA GLY A 319 13.13 11.77 31.01
C GLY A 319 14.56 11.43 30.63
N SER A 320 15.46 11.39 31.62
CA SER A 320 16.88 11.10 31.45
C SER A 320 17.11 9.69 30.89
N PHE A 321 17.47 9.57 29.62
CA PHE A 321 18.03 8.33 29.07
C PHE A 321 19.54 8.31 29.27
N GLY A 322 20.00 7.43 30.16
CA GLY A 322 21.42 7.10 30.34
C GLY A 322 22.08 6.71 29.01
N HIS A 323 23.31 7.16 28.82
CA HIS A 323 24.15 7.09 27.60
C HIS A 323 23.80 5.97 26.60
N ARG A 324 22.89 6.24 25.65
CA ARG A 324 22.66 5.45 24.43
C ARG A 324 22.83 6.35 23.21
N ARG A 325 23.63 5.93 22.23
CA ARG A 325 23.85 6.70 20.99
C ARG A 325 22.81 6.30 19.95
N ILE A 326 21.95 7.24 19.58
CA ILE A 326 20.90 7.08 18.58
C ILE A 326 21.47 7.43 17.19
N ALA A 327 21.34 6.51 16.22
CA ALA A 327 21.63 6.78 14.82
C ALA A 327 20.31 6.84 14.03
N LEU A 328 19.80 8.06 13.82
CA LEU A 328 18.61 8.31 12.99
C LEU A 328 19.02 8.42 11.52
N ARG A 329 18.57 7.48 10.68
CA ARG A 329 18.55 7.67 9.23
C ARG A 329 17.11 7.86 8.78
N ALA A 330 16.87 8.93 8.04
CA ALA A 330 15.57 9.27 7.51
C ALA A 330 15.70 9.46 5.99
N VAL A 331 14.79 8.88 5.22
CA VAL A 331 14.76 9.02 3.76
C VAL A 331 13.93 10.27 3.45
N PHE A 332 14.55 11.27 2.82
CA PHE A 332 13.88 12.47 2.31
C PHE A 332 13.56 12.27 0.83
N HIS A 333 12.31 12.49 0.44
CA HIS A 333 11.95 12.85 -0.93
C HIS A 333 11.91 14.39 -1.00
N GLU A 334 12.37 14.99 -2.09
CA GLU A 334 12.59 16.43 -2.22
C GLU A 334 11.33 17.28 -1.99
N ARG A 335 11.07 17.63 -0.73
CA ARG A 335 10.49 18.90 -0.25
C ARG A 335 10.45 18.85 1.29
N ARG A 336 10.83 19.98 1.91
CA ARG A 336 10.86 20.29 3.36
C ARG A 336 12.21 20.03 4.07
N GLN A 337 13.11 21.00 3.93
CA GLN A 337 14.38 21.12 4.68
C GLN A 337 14.20 21.54 6.17
N ALA A 338 12.98 21.83 6.63
CA ALA A 338 12.74 22.44 7.96
C ALA A 338 12.94 21.46 9.15
N ILE A 339 12.59 20.18 9.03
CA ILE A 339 12.69 19.16 10.10
C ILE A 339 14.17 18.78 10.42
N SER A 340 15.11 19.29 9.63
CA SER A 340 16.54 18.96 9.68
C SER A 340 17.26 19.47 10.95
N ARG A 341 16.78 20.56 11.56
CA ARG A 341 17.55 21.35 12.54
C ARG A 341 17.40 20.93 14.01
N GLU A 342 16.34 20.20 14.38
CA GLU A 342 16.06 19.89 15.81
C GLU A 342 16.81 18.69 16.40
N ILE A 343 17.32 17.76 15.58
CA ILE A 343 17.97 16.52 16.08
C ILE A 343 19.50 16.70 16.30
N ARG A 344 19.94 17.83 16.86
CA ARG A 344 21.36 18.08 17.16
C ARG A 344 21.59 18.42 18.63
N GLY A 345 21.45 17.41 19.47
CA GLY A 345 21.95 17.40 20.85
C GLY A 345 22.48 16.01 21.22
N ALA A 346 23.72 15.93 21.72
CA ALA A 346 24.39 14.76 22.31
C ALA A 346 24.59 13.46 21.47
N HIS A 347 24.03 13.32 20.26
CA HIS A 347 24.07 12.05 19.50
C HIS A 347 24.70 12.18 18.10
N ARG A 348 25.57 11.23 17.72
CA ARG A 348 26.17 11.15 16.36
C ARG A 348 25.16 10.53 15.40
N VAL A 349 24.36 11.37 14.77
CA VAL A 349 23.39 11.01 13.73
C VAL A 349 24.08 11.07 12.36
N ARG A 350 24.02 10.00 11.55
CA ARG A 350 24.53 10.00 10.17
C ARG A 350 23.42 9.68 9.18
N ARG A 351 23.28 10.53 8.16
CA ARG A 351 22.27 10.42 7.08
C ARG A 351 22.93 9.92 5.79
N SER A 352 22.18 9.17 4.99
CA SER A 352 22.56 8.75 3.64
C SER A 352 21.31 8.77 2.76
N LEU A 353 21.44 9.12 1.47
CA LEU A 353 20.33 9.24 0.51
C LEU A 353 20.24 7.98 -0.37
N GLY A 354 19.03 7.55 -0.71
CA GLY A 354 18.75 6.34 -1.52
C GLY A 354 18.82 5.04 -0.70
N ALA A 355 17.75 4.25 -0.74
CA ALA A 355 17.75 2.89 -0.22
C ALA A 355 17.20 1.94 -1.31
N SER A 356 18.09 1.16 -1.92
CA SER A 356 17.71 0.00 -2.72
C SER A 356 17.36 -1.18 -1.80
N ASP A 357 16.69 -2.19 -2.34
CA ASP A 357 16.29 -3.41 -1.63
C ASP A 357 17.49 -4.07 -0.90
N ARG A 358 18.64 -4.12 -1.59
CA ARG A 358 19.95 -4.54 -1.05
C ARG A 358 20.36 -3.76 0.20
N SER A 359 20.23 -2.45 0.15
CA SER A 359 20.61 -1.59 1.27
C SER A 359 19.61 -1.74 2.43
N GLY A 360 18.31 -1.84 2.14
CA GLY A 360 17.25 -2.04 3.12
C GLY A 360 17.44 -3.30 3.97
N ARG A 361 17.78 -4.42 3.32
CA ARG A 361 18.08 -5.71 3.97
C ARG A 361 19.25 -5.62 4.95
N ARG A 362 20.35 -4.98 4.55
CA ARG A 362 21.50 -4.73 5.44
C ARG A 362 21.09 -3.92 6.68
N TYR A 363 20.32 -2.85 6.51
CA TYR A 363 19.88 -2.05 7.65
C TYR A 363 18.92 -2.82 8.58
N PHE A 364 18.04 -3.64 8.03
CA PHE A 364 17.06 -4.41 8.80
C PHE A 364 17.72 -5.50 9.67
N PHE A 365 18.67 -6.26 9.11
CA PHE A 365 19.33 -7.36 9.83
C PHE A 365 20.53 -6.91 10.69
N ASP A 366 21.25 -5.87 10.27
CA ASP A 366 22.54 -5.52 10.89
C ASP A 366 22.37 -4.54 12.07
N ALA A 367 21.22 -3.85 12.17
CA ALA A 367 20.85 -2.99 13.29
C ALA A 367 19.78 -3.64 14.18
N VAL A 368 19.66 -3.18 15.43
CA VAL A 368 18.43 -3.36 16.20
C VAL A 368 17.41 -2.43 15.56
N ALA A 369 16.51 -2.98 14.76
CA ALA A 369 15.38 -2.23 14.24
C ALA A 369 14.50 -1.79 15.42
N LEU A 370 14.33 -0.48 15.59
CA LEU A 370 13.23 0.01 16.40
C LEU A 370 11.96 -0.22 15.58
N ARG A 371 11.32 -1.38 15.76
CA ARG A 371 9.85 -1.41 15.68
C ARG A 371 9.40 -0.58 16.88
N THR A 372 8.66 0.49 16.63
CA THR A 372 7.87 1.17 17.66
C THR A 372 6.82 0.18 18.17
N LEU A 373 7.26 -0.72 19.05
CA LEU A 373 6.39 -1.40 19.99
C LEU A 373 6.11 -0.36 21.07
N ARG A 374 5.05 0.42 20.89
CA ARG A 374 4.33 0.94 22.04
C ARG A 374 3.19 -0.07 22.28
N SER A 375 3.25 -0.63 23.47
CA SER A 375 2.36 -1.62 24.08
C SER A 375 0.88 -1.34 23.85
#